data_AF-A0A662ZGY4-F1
#
_entry.id   AF-A0A662ZGY4-F1
#
_cell.length_a   1.000
_cell.length_b   1.000
_cell.length_c   1.000
_cell.angle_alpha   90.00
_cell.angle_beta   90.00
_cell.angle_gamma   90.00
#
_symmetry.space_group_name_H-M   'P 1'
#
loop_
_entity.id
_entity.type
_entity.pdbx_description
1 polymer ?
#
loop_
_entity_poly.entity_id
_entity_poly.type
_entity_poly.pdbx_seq_one_letter_code
_entity_poly.pdbx_strand_id
1 'polypeptide(L)' 'MVKEKKSVHRIQMTEGKHQIIKQLLQEYNIETVADIQAALRDLLGSTIKDMMEAEMEQHH' A
#
# COMPACT_ATOMS: atom_id res chain seq x y z
N MET A 1 4.56 -23.89 23.38
CA MET A 1 5.28 -22.97 22.49
C MET A 1 4.50 -21.68 22.39
N VAL A 2 5.04 -20.57 22.89
CA VAL A 2 4.40 -19.24 22.82
C VAL A 2 4.70 -18.66 21.45
N LYS A 3 3.69 -18.43 20.61
CA LYS A 3 3.85 -17.74 19.33
C LYS A 3 4.32 -16.31 19.63
N GLU A 4 5.56 -15.98 19.30
CA GLU A 4 6.06 -14.60 19.34
C GLU A 4 5.16 -13.74 18.45
N LYS A 5 4.38 -12.85 19.06
CA LYS A 5 3.59 -11.87 18.32
C LYS A 5 4.59 -10.95 17.63
N LYS A 6 4.72 -11.06 16.29
CA LYS A 6 5.43 -10.09 15.45
C LYS A 6 5.08 -8.70 15.95
N SER A 7 6.07 -7.89 16.33
CA SER A 7 5.84 -6.53 16.77
C SER A 7 5.06 -5.82 15.67
N VAL A 8 3.78 -5.55 15.90
CA VAL A 8 2.98 -4.78 14.95
C VAL A 8 3.62 -3.40 14.95
N HIS A 9 4.32 -3.08 13.87
CA HIS A 9 4.90 -1.76 13.70
C HIS A 9 3.73 -0.78 13.69
N ARG A 10 3.55 -0.04 14.79
CA ARG A 10 2.39 0.85 14.95
C ARG A 10 2.58 2.00 13.98
N ILE A 11 1.85 1.96 12.88
CA ILE A 11 1.79 3.06 11.93
C ILE A 11 1.21 4.26 12.68
N GLN A 12 2.01 5.30 12.90
CA GLN A 12 1.46 6.58 13.33
C GLN A 12 0.63 7.12 12.17
N MET A 13 -0.68 7.22 12.40
CA MET A 13 -1.59 7.83 11.45
C MET A 13 -1.39 9.34 11.46
N THR A 14 -0.90 9.87 10.34
CA THR A 14 -0.81 11.30 10.07
C THR A 14 -1.97 11.70 9.15
N GLU A 15 -2.21 13.00 8.98
CA GLU A 15 -3.25 13.50 8.07
C GLU A 15 -3.03 12.99 6.63
N GLY A 16 -1.78 13.07 6.13
CA GLY A 16 -1.44 12.55 4.80
C GLY A 16 -1.74 11.05 4.65
N LYS A 17 -1.47 10.24 5.69
CA LYS A 17 -1.80 8.81 5.65
C LYS A 17 -3.31 8.55 5.64
N HIS A 18 -4.11 9.36 6.35
CA HIS A 18 -5.56 9.26 6.29
C HIS A 18 -6.10 9.61 4.90
N GLN A 19 -5.56 10.67 4.28
CA GLN A 19 -5.97 11.08 2.93
C GLN A 19 -5.69 9.99 1.89
N ILE A 20 -4.50 9.37 1.93
CA ILE A 20 -4.14 8.27 1.03
C ILE A 20 -5.10 7.08 1.19
N ILE A 21 -5.39 6.66 2.42
CA ILE A 21 -6.34 5.55 2.66
C ILE A 21 -7.73 5.93 2.14
N LYS A 22 -8.19 7.16 2.37
CA LYS A 22 -9.50 7.60 1.90
C LYS A 22 -9.62 7.58 0.37
N GLN A 23 -8.59 8.05 -0.33
CA GLN A 23 -8.55 7.99 -1.80
C GLN A 23 -8.57 6.54 -2.30
N LEU A 24 -7.77 5.67 -1.69
CA LEU A 24 -7.77 4.24 -2.04
C LEU A 24 -9.16 3.61 -1.87
N LEU A 25 -9.85 3.88 -0.77
CA LEU A 25 -11.20 3.35 -0.52
C LEU A 25 -12.28 3.95 -1.45
N GLN A 26 -12.03 5.11 -2.07
CA GLN A 26 -12.96 5.76 -3.00
C GLN A 26 -12.74 5.30 -4.44
N GLU A 27 -11.49 5.11 -4.84
CA GLU A 27 -11.11 4.69 -6.20
C GLU A 27 -11.32 3.20 -6.42
N TYR A 28 -11.14 2.39 -5.38
CA TYR A 28 -11.41 0.96 -5.41
C TYR A 28 -12.83 0.70 -4.89
N ASN A 29 -13.60 -0.16 -5.58
CA ASN A 29 -14.90 -0.63 -5.09
C ASN A 29 -14.69 -1.64 -3.95
N ILE A 30 -14.33 -1.14 -2.76
CA ILE A 30 -14.02 -1.97 -1.60
C ILE A 30 -15.31 -2.42 -0.91
N GLU A 31 -15.56 -3.74 -0.91
CA GLU A 31 -16.70 -4.35 -0.23
C GLU A 31 -16.28 -5.18 0.99
N THR A 32 -15.05 -5.70 0.96
CA THR A 32 -14.51 -6.61 1.96
C THR A 32 -13.08 -6.24 2.38
N VAL A 33 -12.62 -6.82 3.50
CA VAL A 33 -11.22 -6.70 3.94
C VAL A 33 -10.25 -7.32 2.93
N ALA A 34 -10.67 -8.34 2.19
CA ALA A 34 -9.86 -8.94 1.15
C ALA A 34 -9.61 -7.95 0.00
N ASP A 35 -10.61 -7.15 -0.35
CA ASP A 35 -10.48 -6.12 -1.39
C ASP A 35 -9.50 -5.02 -0.97
N ILE A 36 -9.49 -4.64 0.32
CA ILE A 36 -8.49 -3.70 0.85
C ILE A 36 -7.07 -4.27 0.65
N GLN A 37 -6.88 -5.55 0.94
CA GLN A 37 -5.56 -6.18 0.78
C GLN A 37 -5.16 -6.29 -0.69
N ALA A 38 -6.10 -6.58 -1.60
CA ALA A 38 -5.84 -6.64 -3.03
C ALA A 38 -5.48 -5.25 -3.58
N ALA A 39 -6.30 -4.24 -3.29
CA ALA A 39 -6.06 -2.86 -3.70
C ALA A 39 -4.70 -2.33 -3.23
N LEU A 40 -4.33 -2.59 -1.98
CA LEU A 40 -3.02 -2.19 -1.45
C LEU A 40 -1.85 -2.89 -2.15
N ARG A 41 -1.99 -4.18 -2.51
CA ARG A 41 -0.95 -4.91 -3.24
C ARG A 41 -0.79 -4.38 -4.65
N ASP A 42 -1.91 -4.15 -5.33
CA ASP A 42 -1.92 -3.66 -6.71
C ASP A 42 -1.34 -2.26 -6.80
N LEU A 43 -1.79 -1.33 -5.93
CA LEU A 43 -1.29 0.05 -5.90
C LEU A 43 0.21 0.12 -5.58
N LEU A 44 0.68 -0.66 -4.61
CA LEU A 44 2.10 -0.70 -4.28
C LEU A 44 2.92 -1.34 -5.42
N GLY A 45 2.39 -2.40 -6.03
CA GLY A 45 3.02 -3.09 -7.15
C GLY A 45 3.18 -2.19 -8.38
N SER A 46 2.15 -1.45 -8.75
CA SER A 46 2.23 -0.48 -9.85
C SER A 46 3.23 0.64 -9.54
N THR A 47 3.18 1.21 -8.34
CA THR A 47 4.11 2.27 -7.92
C THR A 47 5.58 1.82 -8.02
N ILE A 48 5.91 0.61 -7.54
CA ILE A 48 7.27 0.07 -7.63
C ILE A 48 7.67 -0.15 -9.09
N LYS A 49 6.76 -0.68 -9.91
CA LYS A 49 7.03 -0.89 -11.34
C LYS A 49 7.36 0.43 -12.03
N ASP A 50 6.56 1.47 -11.80
CA ASP A 50 6.76 2.80 -12.39
C ASP A 50 8.12 3.39 -11.95
N MET A 51 8.51 3.19 -10.68
CA MET A 51 9.84 3.58 -10.19
C MET A 51 10.97 2.82 -10.90
N MET A 52 10.82 1.51 -11.08
CA MET A 52 11.82 0.70 -11.80
C MET A 52 11.95 1.11 -13.26
N GLU A 53 10.84 1.41 -13.94
CA GLU A 53 10.83 1.91 -15.32
C GLU A 53 11.53 3.27 -15.42
N ALA A 54 11.21 4.20 -14.52
CA ALA A 54 11.86 5.51 -14.47
C ALA A 54 13.37 5.42 -14.22
N GLU A 55 13.80 4.49 -13.35
CA GLU A 55 15.23 4.22 -13.13
C GLU A 55 15.90 3.71 -14.41
N MET A 56 15.27 2.77 -15.13
CA MET A 56 15.81 2.26 -16.40
C MET A 56 15.89 3.33 -17.50
N GLU A 57 14.90 4.23 -17.58
CA GLU A 57 14.91 5.36 -18.53
C GLU A 57 16.00 6.39 -18.22
N GLN A 58 16.33 6.61 -16.94
CA GLN A 58 17.41 7.52 -16.51
C GLN A 58 18.82 6.99 -16.80
N HIS A 59 18.94 5.69 -17.10
CA HIS A 59 20.20 5.03 -17.44
C HIS A 59 20.46 4.91 -18.95
N HIS A 60 19.64 5.56 -19.80
CA HIS A 60 19.81 5.68 -21.25
C HIS A 60 20.44 7.00 -21.69
#